data_AF-F3FEY3-F1
#
_entry.id   AF-F3FEY3-F1
#
_cell.length_a   1.000
_cell.length_b   1.000
_cell.length_c   1.000
_cell.angle_alpha   90.00
_cell.angle_beta   90.00
_cell.angle_gamma   90.00
#
_symmetry.space_group_name_H-M   'P 1'
#
loop_
_entity.id
_entity.type
_entity.pdbx_description
1 polymer ?
#
loop_
_entity_poly.entity_id
_entity_poly.type
_entity_poly.pdbx_seq_one_letter_code
_entity_poly.pdbx_strand_id
1 'polypeptide(L)'
;MKSSISTKLFVAVLASVLSVILIMGLTANWSFARGFLGYLNEQAMQRMSPVLPRLAAAYAREGSWEFMRDNKDRWFEVMRPEPAQDFAIPGLATPPTSDLTGAVFRIALLDAQKNLVMGFPGVHDDEFMRPVEVDGKIVGWMAVTPFQSVSEAGGERFQQYQLRASLAMGVLSLLL
;
A
#
# COMPACT_ATOMS: atom_id res chain seq x y z
N MET A 1 27.98 21.64 -42.56
CA MET A 1 27.52 22.90 -41.94
C MET A 1 28.28 23.09 -40.63
N LYS A 2 29.09 24.15 -40.47
CA LYS A 2 29.90 24.37 -39.27
C LYS A 2 28.99 24.96 -38.17
N SER A 3 28.68 24.17 -37.14
CA SER A 3 27.86 24.63 -36.01
C SER A 3 28.58 25.78 -35.28
N SER A 4 27.89 26.92 -35.15
CA SER A 4 28.37 28.10 -34.44
C SER A 4 28.69 27.76 -32.98
N ILE A 5 29.70 28.41 -32.39
CA ILE A 5 30.06 28.23 -30.97
C ILE A 5 28.87 28.51 -30.05
N SER A 6 28.01 29.47 -30.42
CA SER A 6 26.77 29.75 -29.71
C SER A 6 25.80 28.56 -29.72
N THR A 7 25.66 27.86 -30.85
CA THR A 7 24.82 26.65 -30.97
C THR A 7 25.36 25.51 -30.11
N LYS A 8 26.69 25.31 -30.07
CA LYS A 8 27.30 24.29 -29.21
C LYS A 8 27.08 24.58 -27.72
N LEU A 9 27.22 25.83 -27.31
CA LEU A 9 26.95 26.26 -25.93
C LEU A 9 25.46 26.10 -25.58
N PHE A 10 24.56 26.50 -26.47
CA PHE A 10 23.12 26.35 -26.27
C PHE A 10 22.72 24.89 -26.10
N VAL A 11 23.19 24.00 -26.99
CA VAL A 11 22.91 22.55 -26.90
C VAL A 11 23.50 21.95 -25.62
N ALA A 12 24.71 22.35 -25.22
CA ALA A 12 25.33 21.86 -23.98
C ALA A 12 24.51 22.25 -22.73
N VAL A 13 24.01 23.48 -22.68
CA VAL A 13 23.17 23.95 -21.57
C VAL A 13 21.79 23.31 -21.60
N LEU A 14 21.16 23.17 -22.77
CA LEU A 14 19.87 22.50 -22.90
C LEU A 14 19.96 21.02 -22.48
N ALA A 15 20.99 20.31 -22.93
CA ALA A 15 21.21 18.91 -22.59
C ALA A 15 21.48 18.71 -21.10
N SER A 16 22.17 19.64 -20.45
CA SER A 16 22.42 19.57 -19.00
C SER A 16 21.12 19.76 -18.20
N VAL A 17 20.29 20.74 -18.57
CA VAL A 17 18.99 20.97 -17.91
C VAL A 17 18.05 19.78 -18.11
N LEU A 18 17.96 19.25 -19.33
CA LEU A 18 17.15 18.06 -19.61
C LEU A 18 17.65 16.83 -18.84
N SER A 19 18.97 16.64 -18.74
CA SER A 19 19.55 15.57 -17.93
C SER A 19 19.17 15.68 -16.47
N VAL A 20 19.24 16.88 -15.88
CA VAL A 20 18.87 17.09 -14.47
C VAL A 20 17.40 16.77 -14.24
N ILE A 21 16.50 17.22 -15.12
CA ILE A 21 15.06 16.93 -15.02
C ILE A 21 14.81 15.42 -15.13
N LEU A 22 15.47 14.74 -16.06
CA LEU A 22 15.31 13.30 -16.26
C LEU A 22 15.78 12.51 -15.03
N ILE A 23 16.96 12.83 -14.50
CA ILE A 23 17.50 12.19 -13.31
C ILE A 23 16.56 12.43 -12.13
N MET A 24 16.14 13.66 -11.91
CA MET A 24 15.22 14.03 -10.82
C MET A 24 13.89 13.27 -10.92
N GLY A 25 13.33 13.14 -12.13
CA GLY A 25 12.11 12.37 -12.38
C GLY A 25 12.29 10.88 -12.11
N LEU A 26 13.39 10.28 -12.56
CA LEU A 26 13.71 8.87 -12.32
C LEU A 26 13.89 8.58 -10.82
N THR A 27 14.63 9.43 -10.11
CA THR A 27 14.86 9.29 -8.66
C THR A 27 13.57 9.44 -7.86
N ALA A 28 12.72 10.43 -8.19
CA ALA A 28 11.45 10.63 -7.52
C ALA A 28 10.51 9.43 -7.69
N ASN A 29 10.41 8.89 -8.91
CA ASN A 29 9.58 7.72 -9.19
C ASN A 29 10.07 6.47 -8.42
N TRP A 30 11.40 6.27 -8.37
CA TRP A 30 11.98 5.13 -7.66
C TRP A 30 11.83 5.24 -6.14
N SER A 31 12.05 6.45 -5.59
CA SER A 31 11.87 6.74 -4.17
C SER A 31 10.41 6.56 -3.72
N PHE A 32 9.45 6.99 -4.54
CA PHE A 32 8.03 6.81 -4.24
C PHE A 32 7.62 5.33 -4.26
N ALA A 33 7.94 4.62 -5.34
CA ALA A 33 7.52 3.23 -5.53
C ALA A 33 8.12 2.28 -4.48
N ARG A 34 9.39 2.45 -4.14
CA ARG A 34 10.08 1.57 -3.18
C ARG A 34 10.00 2.07 -1.74
N GLY A 35 10.11 3.38 -1.52
CA GLY A 35 10.14 3.98 -0.19
C GLY A 35 8.74 4.20 0.38
N PHE A 36 7.94 5.06 -0.26
CA PHE A 36 6.65 5.46 0.31
C PHE A 36 5.62 4.33 0.34
N LEU A 37 5.47 3.57 -0.75
CA LEU A 37 4.53 2.44 -0.76
C LEU A 37 4.95 1.33 0.22
N GLY A 38 6.26 1.09 0.38
CA GLY A 38 6.79 0.17 1.38
C GLY A 38 6.43 0.62 2.80
N TYR A 39 6.67 1.90 3.11
CA TYR A 39 6.28 2.49 4.39
C TYR A 39 4.78 2.33 4.68
N LEU A 40 3.92 2.56 3.68
CA LEU A 40 2.48 2.38 3.85
C LEU A 40 2.08 0.92 4.12
N ASN A 41 2.76 -0.05 3.51
CA ASN A 41 2.52 -1.45 3.80
C ASN A 41 2.98 -1.81 5.21
N GLU A 42 4.15 -1.30 5.63
CA GLU A 42 4.69 -1.54 6.96
C GLU A 42 3.79 -0.96 8.04
N GLN A 43 3.23 0.24 7.83
CA GLN A 43 2.21 0.81 8.72
C GLN A 43 0.96 -0.08 8.81
N ALA A 44 0.50 -0.64 7.69
CA ALA A 44 -0.63 -1.56 7.69
C ALA A 44 -0.31 -2.86 8.45
N MET A 45 0.92 -3.37 8.33
CA MET A 45 1.37 -4.53 9.10
C MET A 45 1.47 -4.26 10.60
N GLN A 46 2.02 -3.11 11.00
CA GLN A 46 2.11 -2.70 12.41
C GLN A 46 0.72 -2.64 13.06
N ARG A 47 -0.30 -2.24 12.29
CA ARG A 47 -1.69 -2.23 12.76
C ARG A 47 -2.23 -3.62 13.10
N MET A 48 -1.74 -4.68 12.46
CA MET A 48 -2.20 -6.05 12.74
C MET A 48 -1.76 -6.51 14.14
N SER A 49 -0.60 -6.04 14.62
CA SER A 49 0.01 -6.49 15.87
C SER A 49 -0.95 -6.46 17.09
N PRO A 50 -1.68 -5.36 17.38
CA PRO A 50 -2.65 -5.35 18.47
C PRO A 50 -3.93 -6.15 18.18
N VAL A 51 -4.23 -6.45 16.91
CA VAL A 51 -5.46 -7.17 16.52
C VAL A 51 -5.28 -8.69 16.61
N LEU A 52 -4.08 -9.20 16.30
CA LEU A 52 -3.74 -10.62 16.36
C LEU A 52 -4.12 -11.29 17.70
N PRO A 53 -3.74 -10.78 18.88
CA PRO A 53 -4.10 -11.42 20.15
C PRO A 53 -5.61 -11.36 20.42
N ARG A 54 -6.31 -10.31 19.97
CA ARG A 54 -7.77 -10.19 20.10
C ARG A 54 -8.49 -11.25 19.28
N LEU A 55 -8.01 -11.51 18.07
CA LEU A 55 -8.51 -12.59 17.21
C LEU A 55 -8.21 -13.97 17.78
N ALA A 56 -7.00 -14.19 18.28
CA ALA A 56 -6.64 -15.45 18.95
C ALA A 56 -7.56 -15.72 20.15
N ALA A 57 -7.80 -14.72 21.00
CA ALA A 57 -8.71 -14.82 22.14
C ALA A 57 -10.18 -15.02 21.71
N ALA A 58 -10.62 -14.41 20.61
CA ALA A 58 -11.96 -14.64 20.08
C ALA A 58 -12.11 -16.07 19.56
N TYR A 59 -11.12 -16.57 18.81
CA TYR A 59 -11.10 -17.95 18.31
C TYR A 59 -11.04 -18.97 19.45
N ALA A 60 -10.22 -18.74 20.48
CA ALA A 60 -10.11 -19.64 21.63
C ALA A 60 -11.44 -19.81 22.39
N ARG A 61 -12.32 -18.80 22.35
CA ARG A 61 -13.64 -18.84 22.99
C ARG A 61 -14.72 -19.52 22.13
N GLU A 62 -14.73 -19.23 20.83
CA GLU A 62 -15.79 -19.67 19.90
C GLU A 62 -15.43 -21.00 19.19
N GLY A 63 -14.14 -21.34 19.11
CA GLY A 63 -13.62 -22.58 18.52
C GLY A 63 -13.60 -22.67 16.99
N SER A 64 -14.18 -21.70 16.28
CA SER A 64 -14.22 -21.65 14.80
C SER A 64 -14.28 -20.21 14.30
N TRP A 65 -14.08 -19.97 13.00
CA TRP A 65 -14.21 -18.63 12.40
C TRP A 65 -15.65 -18.23 11.98
N GLU A 66 -16.65 -19.09 12.19
CA GLU A 66 -18.02 -18.85 11.73
C GLU A 66 -18.64 -17.59 12.35
N PHE A 67 -18.29 -17.26 13.59
CA PHE A 67 -18.74 -16.05 14.27
C PHE A 67 -18.30 -14.74 13.58
N MET A 68 -17.25 -14.80 12.76
CA MET A 68 -16.77 -13.67 11.97
C MET A 68 -17.41 -13.65 10.58
N ARG A 69 -17.64 -14.81 9.94
CA ARG A 69 -18.19 -14.87 8.57
C ARG A 69 -19.53 -14.15 8.44
N ASP A 70 -20.39 -14.28 9.45
CA ASP A 70 -21.75 -13.75 9.42
C ASP A 70 -21.88 -12.32 10.01
N ASN A 71 -20.81 -11.74 10.57
CA ASN A 71 -20.91 -10.49 11.32
C ASN A 71 -19.80 -9.48 10.98
N LYS A 72 -20.12 -8.55 10.06
CA LYS A 72 -19.21 -7.46 9.65
C LYS A 72 -18.96 -6.44 10.76
N ASP A 73 -19.90 -6.24 11.67
CA ASP A 73 -19.75 -5.26 12.75
C ASP A 73 -18.67 -5.71 13.74
N ARG A 74 -18.65 -7.01 14.07
CA ARG A 74 -17.59 -7.63 14.89
C ARG A 74 -16.21 -7.45 14.27
N TRP A 75 -16.10 -7.54 12.94
CA TRP A 75 -14.84 -7.28 12.24
C TRP A 75 -14.35 -5.85 12.48
N PHE A 76 -15.20 -4.84 12.28
CA PHE A 76 -14.80 -3.45 12.50
C PHE A 76 -14.51 -3.15 13.98
N GLU A 77 -15.22 -3.78 14.91
CA GLU A 77 -14.97 -3.65 16.34
C GLU A 77 -13.60 -4.23 16.75
N VAL A 78 -13.23 -5.39 16.19
CA VAL A 78 -11.92 -6.02 16.41
C VAL A 78 -10.79 -5.21 15.76
N MET A 79 -11.05 -4.61 14.60
CA MET A 79 -10.09 -3.75 13.89
C MET A 79 -9.98 -2.32 14.44
N ARG A 80 -10.85 -1.96 15.40
CA ARG A 80 -10.84 -0.64 16.01
C ARG A 80 -9.54 -0.45 16.79
N PRO A 81 -8.78 0.64 16.53
CA PRO A 81 -7.58 0.95 17.30
C PRO A 81 -7.97 1.14 18.77
N GLU A 82 -7.14 0.66 19.69
CA GLU A 82 -7.30 1.02 21.09
C GLU A 82 -7.11 2.54 21.23
N PRO A 83 -8.00 3.24 21.95
CA PRO A 83 -7.82 4.67 22.19
C PRO A 83 -6.49 4.86 22.92
N ALA A 84 -5.60 5.69 22.35
CA ALA A 84 -4.34 6.03 22.99
C ALA A 84 -4.62 6.56 24.40
N GLN A 85 -4.13 5.86 25.42
CA GLN A 85 -4.44 6.12 26.83
C GLN A 85 -3.96 7.50 27.28
N ASP A 86 -3.04 8.12 26.55
CA ASP A 86 -2.32 9.31 27.03
C ASP A 86 -3.06 10.65 26.81
N PHE A 87 -3.96 10.77 25.82
CA PHE A 87 -4.63 12.06 25.52
C PHE A 87 -6.03 11.94 24.88
N ALA A 88 -6.83 10.95 25.28
CA ALA A 88 -8.18 10.80 24.74
C ALA A 88 -9.13 11.87 25.31
N ILE A 89 -9.27 13.01 24.62
CA ILE A 89 -10.47 13.85 24.76
C ILE A 89 -11.65 13.03 24.21
N PRO A 90 -12.70 12.75 25.00
CA PRO A 90 -13.87 12.02 24.53
C PRO A 90 -14.47 12.72 23.29
N GLY A 91 -14.48 12.04 22.14
CA GLY A 91 -14.97 12.57 20.86
C GLY A 91 -13.91 13.00 19.84
N LEU A 92 -12.62 12.99 20.19
CA LEU A 92 -11.49 13.37 19.31
C LEU A 92 -10.47 12.23 19.13
N ALA A 93 -10.93 10.98 19.05
CA ALA A 93 -10.03 9.87 18.72
C ALA A 93 -9.48 10.06 17.31
N THR A 94 -8.25 10.54 17.19
CA THR A 94 -7.57 10.65 15.90
C THR A 94 -7.32 9.23 15.39
N PRO A 95 -7.84 8.87 14.21
CA PRO A 95 -7.56 7.57 13.64
C PRO A 95 -6.05 7.42 13.41
N PRO A 96 -5.45 6.24 13.63
CA PRO A 96 -4.05 6.02 13.33
C PRO A 96 -3.75 6.37 11.87
N THR A 97 -2.51 6.75 11.57
CA THR A 97 -2.08 7.11 10.21
C THR A 97 -2.38 6.01 9.18
N SER A 98 -2.39 4.74 9.60
CA SER A 98 -2.78 3.60 8.77
C SER A 98 -4.26 3.63 8.32
N ASP A 99 -5.17 4.23 9.10
CA ASP A 99 -6.57 4.42 8.69
C ASP A 99 -6.74 5.46 7.60
N LEU A 100 -5.96 6.54 7.66
CA LEU A 100 -5.99 7.61 6.64
C LEU A 100 -5.61 7.08 5.25
N THR A 101 -4.87 5.99 5.21
CA THR A 101 -4.44 5.30 3.98
C THR A 101 -5.28 4.05 3.70
N GLY A 102 -6.39 3.87 4.42
CA GLY A 102 -7.34 2.78 4.19
C GLY A 102 -6.79 1.38 4.52
N ALA A 103 -5.84 1.24 5.46
CA ALA A 103 -5.29 -0.06 5.82
C ALA A 103 -6.37 -1.08 6.23
N VAL A 104 -7.39 -0.67 6.99
CA VAL A 104 -8.51 -1.56 7.40
C VAL A 104 -9.21 -2.20 6.20
N PHE A 105 -9.35 -1.45 5.12
CA PHE A 105 -10.03 -1.92 3.90
C PHE A 105 -9.15 -2.80 3.01
N ARG A 106 -7.89 -3.03 3.40
CA ARG A 106 -6.93 -3.89 2.69
C ARG A 106 -6.47 -5.06 3.55
N ILE A 107 -7.04 -5.20 4.75
CA ILE A 107 -6.76 -6.31 5.64
C ILE A 107 -7.84 -7.38 5.46
N ALA A 108 -7.43 -8.63 5.51
CA ALA A 108 -8.27 -9.80 5.47
C ALA A 108 -7.93 -10.77 6.60
N LEU A 109 -8.95 -11.45 7.08
CA LEU A 109 -8.83 -12.64 7.91
C LEU A 109 -9.05 -13.85 7.02
N LEU A 110 -8.09 -14.77 7.07
CA LEU A 110 -8.12 -16.04 6.37
C LEU A 110 -8.14 -17.19 7.39
N ASP A 111 -8.77 -18.31 7.03
CA ASP A 111 -8.73 -19.53 7.84
C ASP A 111 -7.37 -20.25 7.72
N ALA A 112 -7.20 -21.36 8.43
CA ALA A 112 -5.95 -22.14 8.40
C ALA A 112 -5.59 -22.68 7.00
N GLN A 113 -6.57 -22.79 6.10
CA GLN A 113 -6.39 -23.19 4.70
C GLN A 113 -6.20 -21.99 3.76
N LYS A 114 -6.05 -20.78 4.31
CA LYS A 114 -5.95 -19.50 3.59
C LYS A 114 -7.21 -19.13 2.79
N ASN A 115 -8.38 -19.71 3.10
CA ASN A 115 -9.63 -19.23 2.52
C ASN A 115 -10.09 -17.95 3.23
N LEU A 116 -10.69 -17.04 2.47
CA LEU A 116 -11.22 -15.79 3.02
C LEU A 116 -12.33 -16.07 4.03
N VAL A 117 -12.16 -15.54 5.24
CA VAL A 117 -13.20 -15.49 6.30
C VAL A 117 -13.89 -14.13 6.26
N MET A 118 -13.12 -13.03 6.31
CA MET A 118 -13.65 -11.66 6.27
C MET A 118 -12.59 -10.66 5.78
N GLY A 119 -13.03 -9.50 5.31
CA GLY A 119 -12.15 -8.41 4.87
C GLY A 119 -11.99 -8.36 3.35
N PHE A 120 -10.85 -7.83 2.89
CA PHE A 120 -10.63 -7.57 1.47
C PHE A 120 -10.24 -8.84 0.68
N PRO A 121 -10.95 -9.20 -0.41
CA PRO A 121 -10.66 -10.39 -1.21
C PRO A 121 -9.46 -10.22 -2.17
N GLY A 122 -8.44 -9.48 -1.75
CA GLY A 122 -7.29 -9.11 -2.59
C GLY A 122 -6.29 -10.22 -2.82
N VAL A 123 -5.22 -9.90 -3.54
CA VAL A 123 -4.02 -10.75 -3.59
C VAL A 123 -3.29 -10.57 -2.26
N HIS A 124 -2.93 -11.69 -1.64
CA HIS A 124 -2.19 -11.73 -0.40
C HIS A 124 -0.87 -12.46 -0.67
N ASP A 125 0.24 -11.79 -0.37
CA ASP A 125 1.57 -12.38 -0.40
C ASP A 125 1.94 -12.79 1.03
N ASP A 126 2.63 -13.92 1.17
CA ASP A 126 3.01 -14.52 2.44
C ASP A 126 3.86 -13.55 3.30
N GLU A 127 4.61 -12.64 2.66
CA GLU A 127 5.36 -11.57 3.35
C GLU A 127 4.44 -10.65 4.19
N PHE A 128 3.24 -10.37 3.68
CA PHE A 128 2.25 -9.48 4.30
C PHE A 128 1.20 -10.26 5.09
N MET A 129 1.49 -11.51 5.47
CA MET A 129 0.67 -12.32 6.36
C MET A 129 1.28 -12.43 7.76
N ARG A 130 0.41 -12.47 8.77
CA ARG A 130 0.78 -12.82 10.15
C ARG A 130 -0.12 -13.96 10.65
N PRO A 131 0.45 -15.02 11.24
CA PRO A 131 -0.35 -16.12 11.73
C PRO A 131 -1.17 -15.67 12.94
N VAL A 132 -2.40 -16.16 13.01
CA VAL A 132 -3.20 -16.13 14.23
C VAL A 132 -2.97 -17.47 14.92
N GLU A 133 -2.29 -17.43 16.06
CA GLU A 133 -1.91 -18.61 16.84
C GLU A 133 -2.73 -18.72 18.12
N VAL A 134 -3.24 -19.92 18.39
CA VAL A 134 -3.92 -20.28 19.63
C VAL A 134 -3.26 -21.56 20.14
N ASP A 135 -2.74 -21.54 21.37
CA ASP A 135 -2.05 -22.67 22.01
C ASP A 135 -0.94 -23.29 21.13
N GLY A 136 -0.18 -22.45 20.42
CA GLY A 136 0.91 -22.88 19.52
C GLY A 136 0.44 -23.49 18.19
N LYS A 137 -0.86 -23.46 17.89
CA LYS A 137 -1.43 -23.89 16.62
C LYS A 137 -1.88 -22.68 15.80
N ILE A 138 -1.48 -22.63 14.53
CA ILE A 138 -1.99 -21.66 13.57
C ILE A 138 -3.45 -22.00 13.26
N VAL A 139 -4.36 -21.10 13.63
CA VAL A 139 -5.81 -21.25 13.40
C VAL A 139 -6.30 -20.40 12.23
N GLY A 140 -5.48 -19.45 11.76
CA GLY A 140 -5.78 -18.61 10.61
C GLY A 140 -4.64 -17.64 10.32
N TRP A 141 -4.87 -16.75 9.37
CA TRP A 141 -3.90 -15.76 8.94
C TRP A 141 -4.56 -14.39 8.83
N MET A 142 -3.91 -13.36 9.34
CA MET A 142 -4.25 -11.98 9.00
C MET A 142 -3.34 -11.52 7.87
N ALA A 143 -3.92 -11.07 6.78
CA ALA A 143 -3.21 -10.68 5.57
C ALA A 143 -3.49 -9.24 5.20
N VAL A 144 -2.48 -8.53 4.69
CA VAL A 144 -2.64 -7.19 4.08
C VAL A 144 -2.36 -7.27 2.59
N THR A 145 -3.22 -6.67 1.78
CA THR A 145 -2.93 -6.46 0.35
C THR A 145 -2.03 -5.24 0.17
N PRO A 146 -0.79 -5.40 -0.36
CA PRO A 146 0.16 -4.31 -0.50
C PRO A 146 -0.27 -3.33 -1.60
N PHE A 147 0.08 -2.05 -1.45
CA PHE A 147 -0.31 -1.00 -2.42
C PHE A 147 0.23 -1.22 -3.83
N GLN A 148 1.39 -1.86 -3.97
CA GLN A 148 2.01 -2.16 -5.25
C GLN A 148 1.11 -3.04 -6.10
N SER A 149 0.41 -4.02 -5.51
CA SER A 149 -0.53 -4.89 -6.22
C SER A 149 -1.71 -4.13 -6.83
N VAL A 150 -2.18 -3.07 -6.16
CA VAL A 150 -3.27 -2.21 -6.66
C VAL A 150 -2.75 -1.29 -7.77
N SER A 151 -1.52 -0.80 -7.63
CA SER A 151 -0.86 0.02 -8.66
C SER A 151 -0.49 -0.78 -9.90
N GLU A 152 -0.17 -2.07 -9.80
CA GLU A 152 0.07 -2.95 -10.95
C GLU A 152 -1.25 -3.26 -11.69
N ALA A 153 -2.33 -3.54 -10.96
CA ALA A 153 -3.66 -3.75 -11.55
C ALA A 153 -4.25 -2.47 -12.20
N GLY A 154 -3.96 -1.28 -11.67
CA GLY A 154 -4.26 0.01 -12.32
C GLY A 154 -3.22 0.46 -13.35
N GLY A 155 -2.01 -0.11 -13.27
CA GLY A 155 -0.80 0.33 -13.95
C GLY A 155 -0.81 0.07 -15.45
N GLU A 156 -1.44 -1.01 -15.91
CA GLU A 156 -1.60 -1.30 -17.34
C GLU A 156 -2.26 -0.14 -18.10
N ARG A 157 -3.33 0.43 -17.53
CA ARG A 157 -4.02 1.56 -18.14
C ARG A 157 -3.17 2.83 -18.09
N PHE A 158 -2.49 3.06 -16.96
CA PHE A 158 -1.62 4.23 -16.78
C PHE A 158 -0.40 4.20 -17.71
N GLN A 159 0.22 3.04 -17.90
CA GLN A 159 1.36 2.86 -18.81
C GLN A 159 1.01 3.24 -20.25
N GLN A 160 -0.19 2.86 -20.71
CA GLN A 160 -0.68 3.27 -22.03
C GLN A 160 -0.89 4.78 -22.14
N TYR A 161 -1.39 5.45 -21.08
CA TYR A 161 -1.49 6.91 -21.06
C TYR A 161 -0.13 7.59 -21.10
N GLN A 162 0.85 7.08 -20.34
CA GLN A 162 2.19 7.65 -20.28
C GLN A 162 2.95 7.49 -21.61
N LEU A 163 2.80 6.36 -22.31
CA LEU A 163 3.36 6.16 -23.65
C LEU A 163 2.77 7.13 -24.69
N ARG A 164 1.47 7.40 -24.62
CA ARG A 164 0.82 8.37 -25.52
C ARG A 164 1.24 9.80 -25.22
N ALA A 165 1.33 10.15 -23.93
CA ALA A 165 1.78 11.48 -23.49
C ALA A 165 3.26 11.72 -23.81
N SER A 166 4.13 10.72 -23.66
CA SER A 166 5.55 10.83 -24.00
C SER A 166 5.78 10.91 -25.51
N LEU A 167 4.99 10.17 -26.32
CA LEU A 167 4.98 10.33 -27.77
C LEU A 167 4.53 11.73 -28.18
N ALA A 168 3.48 12.27 -27.56
CA ALA A 168 3.00 13.63 -27.84
C ALA A 168 4.07 14.68 -27.49
N MET A 169 4.72 14.58 -26.33
CA MET A 169 5.82 15.47 -25.95
C MET A 169 7.05 15.31 -26.85
N GLY A 170 7.41 14.08 -27.22
CA GLY A 170 8.50 13.80 -28.16
C GLY A 170 8.26 14.44 -29.52
N VAL A 171 7.05 14.32 -30.06
CA VAL A 171 6.66 14.98 -31.32
C VAL A 171 6.67 16.50 -31.18
N LEU A 172 6.14 17.05 -30.08
CA LEU A 172 6.14 18.50 -29.83
C LEU A 172 7.55 19.08 -29.71
N SER A 173 8.47 18.35 -29.06
CA SER A 173 9.87 18.76 -28.92
C SER A 173 10.71 18.57 -30.19
N LEU A 174 10.24 17.75 -31.15
CA LEU A 174 10.79 17.65 -32.49
C LEU A 174 10.25 18.73 -33.46
N LEU A 175 9.07 19.29 -33.16
CA LEU A 175 8.38 20.30 -33.98
C LEU A 175 8.69 21.75 -33.57
N LEU A 176 9.18 21.97 -32.34
CA LEU A 176 9.67 23.25 -31.81
C LEU A 176 11.19 23.38 -32.02
#